data_AF-A0A2V9SFS0-F1
#
_entry.id   AF-A0A2V9SFS0-F1
#
_cell.length_a   1.000
_cell.length_b   1.000
_cell.length_c   1.000
_cell.angle_alpha   90.00
_cell.angle_beta   90.00
_cell.angle_gamma   90.00
#
_symmetry.space_group_name_H-M   'P 1'
#
loop_
_entity.id
_entity.type
_entity.pdbx_description
1 polymer ?
#
loop_
_entity_poly.entity_id
_entity_poly.type
_entity_poly.pdbx_seq_one_letter_code
_entity_poly.pdbx_strand_id
1 'polypeptide(L)'
;DFFSKSGAIDEPSIQSETDRYIAWPAQALSYKLGQLKFRELRERAQKELGPKFDIRKFHDEMLDGGTLPLDLLEARTEKWIAQQKSK
;
A
#
# COMPACT_ATOMS: atom_id res chain seq x y z
N ASP A 1 -17.75 10.47 -18.04
CA ASP A 1 -18.07 9.11 -18.56
C ASP A 1 -17.56 7.95 -17.73
N PHE A 2 -16.24 7.73 -17.59
CA PHE A 2 -15.75 6.55 -16.87
C PHE A 2 -16.18 6.56 -15.38
N PHE A 3 -15.97 7.69 -14.69
CA PHE A 3 -16.35 7.86 -13.29
C PHE A 3 -17.86 7.78 -13.07
N SER A 4 -18.66 8.40 -13.95
CA SER A 4 -20.13 8.43 -13.84
C SER A 4 -20.78 7.05 -13.96
N LYS A 5 -20.17 6.12 -14.74
CA LYS A 5 -20.63 4.73 -14.84
C LYS A 5 -20.52 3.93 -13.54
N SER A 6 -19.67 4.35 -12.60
CA SER A 6 -19.52 3.66 -11.31
C SER A 6 -20.69 3.90 -10.36
N GLY A 7 -21.43 5.00 -10.53
CA GLY A 7 -22.51 5.41 -9.62
C GLY A 7 -22.09 5.73 -8.18
N ALA A 8 -20.78 5.84 -7.90
CA ALA A 8 -20.24 5.91 -6.55
C ALA A 8 -20.25 7.33 -5.94
N ILE A 9 -20.22 8.37 -6.77
CA ILE A 9 -20.11 9.77 -6.37
C ILE A 9 -20.94 10.68 -7.29
N ASP A 10 -21.33 11.85 -6.78
CA ASP A 10 -22.13 12.85 -7.50
C ASP A 10 -21.33 13.59 -8.59
N GLU A 11 -22.04 14.20 -9.55
CA GLU A 11 -21.44 14.84 -10.73
C GLU A 11 -20.45 15.97 -10.39
N PRO A 12 -20.76 16.92 -9.47
CA PRO A 12 -19.77 17.90 -9.01
C PRO A 12 -18.47 17.28 -8.49
N SER A 13 -18.55 16.22 -7.68
CA SER A 13 -17.38 15.50 -7.17
C SER A 13 -16.58 14.83 -8.30
N ILE A 14 -17.26 14.24 -9.28
CA ILE A 14 -16.62 13.64 -10.47
C ILE A 14 -15.81 14.68 -11.24
N GLN A 15 -16.40 15.87 -11.47
CA GLN A 15 -15.73 16.94 -12.19
C GLN A 15 -14.48 17.41 -11.43
N SER A 16 -14.64 17.70 -10.13
CA SER A 16 -13.52 18.15 -9.27
C SER A 16 -12.37 17.15 -9.24
N GLU A 17 -12.65 15.85 -9.09
CA GLU A 17 -11.59 14.82 -9.09
C GLU A 17 -10.94 14.67 -10.47
N THR A 18 -11.71 14.78 -11.56
CA THR A 18 -11.17 14.73 -12.92
C THR A 18 -10.19 15.88 -13.17
N ASP A 19 -10.58 17.11 -12.81
CA ASP A 19 -9.71 18.28 -12.94
C ASP A 19 -8.44 18.15 -12.08
N ARG A 20 -8.58 17.59 -10.88
CA ARG A 20 -7.45 17.30 -9.99
C ARG A 20 -6.45 16.32 -10.60
N TYR A 21 -6.92 15.26 -11.27
CA TYR A 21 -6.06 14.29 -11.93
C TYR A 21 -5.32 14.87 -13.14
N ILE A 22 -5.93 15.81 -13.85
CA ILE A 22 -5.31 16.54 -14.95
C ILE A 22 -4.23 17.49 -14.42
N ALA A 23 -4.53 18.25 -13.36
CA ALA A 23 -3.61 19.22 -12.77
C ALA A 23 -2.42 18.56 -12.05
N TRP A 24 -2.63 17.38 -11.45
CA TRP A 24 -1.59 16.64 -10.75
C TRP A 24 -1.49 15.19 -11.26
N PRO A 25 -0.81 14.98 -12.39
CA PRO A 25 -0.73 13.68 -13.02
C PRO A 25 -0.10 12.63 -12.08
N ALA A 26 -0.57 11.40 -12.21
CA ALA A 26 -0.16 10.21 -11.45
C ALA A 26 -0.42 10.22 -9.93
N GLN A 27 -0.77 11.34 -9.30
CA GLN A 27 -0.99 11.38 -7.84
C GLN A 27 -2.05 10.39 -7.39
N ALA A 28 -3.15 10.25 -8.14
CA ALA A 28 -4.24 9.34 -7.79
C ALA A 28 -3.85 7.86 -7.84
N LEU A 29 -2.78 7.50 -8.56
CA LEU A 29 -2.29 6.13 -8.62
C LEU A 29 -1.66 5.71 -7.27
N SER A 30 -1.16 6.66 -6.50
CA SER A 30 -0.47 6.40 -5.22
C SER A 30 -1.33 5.61 -4.24
N TYR A 31 -2.63 5.89 -4.17
CA TYR A 31 -3.57 5.19 -3.28
C TYR A 31 -3.58 3.68 -3.56
N LYS A 32 -3.76 3.29 -4.83
CA LYS A 32 -3.90 1.88 -5.18
C LYS A 32 -2.55 1.18 -5.23
N LEU A 33 -1.51 1.84 -5.75
CA LEU A 33 -0.16 1.28 -5.79
C LEU A 33 0.38 1.01 -4.38
N GLY A 34 0.21 1.98 -3.45
CA GLY A 34 0.60 1.80 -2.05
C GLY A 34 -0.15 0.65 -1.39
N GLN A 35 -1.49 0.61 -1.54
CA GLN A 35 -2.30 -0.48 -1.00
C GLN A 35 -1.86 -1.86 -1.55
N LEU A 36 -1.66 -1.98 -2.86
CA LEU A 36 -1.24 -3.23 -3.49
C LEU A 36 0.11 -3.68 -2.95
N LYS A 37 1.07 -2.76 -2.81
CA LYS A 37 2.40 -3.09 -2.28
C LYS A 37 2.34 -3.54 -0.82
N PHE A 38 1.59 -2.84 0.03
CA PHE A 38 1.39 -3.25 1.41
C PHE A 38 0.80 -4.66 1.53
N ARG A 39 -0.20 -4.96 0.69
CA ARG A 39 -0.83 -6.28 0.65
C ARG A 39 0.13 -7.37 0.17
N GLU A 40 0.88 -7.09 -0.89
CA GLU A 40 1.92 -7.99 -1.42
C GLU A 40 2.97 -8.33 -0.36
N LEU A 41 3.48 -7.32 0.36
CA LEU A 41 4.47 -7.48 1.43
C LEU A 41 3.92 -8.32 2.60
N ARG A 42 2.64 -8.12 2.96
CA ARG A 42 1.96 -8.94 3.96
C ARG A 42 1.83 -10.40 3.52
N GLU A 43 1.37 -10.63 2.29
CA GLU A 43 1.22 -11.98 1.73
C GLU A 43 2.59 -12.69 1.68
N ARG A 44 3.65 -11.97 1.29
CA ARG A 44 5.03 -12.47 1.33
C ARG A 44 5.47 -12.83 2.75
N ALA A 45 5.28 -11.94 3.72
CA ALA A 45 5.62 -12.21 5.11
C ALA A 45 4.86 -13.42 5.70
N GLN A 46 3.57 -13.55 5.40
CA GLN A 46 2.75 -14.68 5.82
C GLN A 46 3.28 -16.00 5.25
N LYS A 47 3.61 -16.02 3.95
CA LYS A 47 4.17 -17.19 3.27
C LYS A 47 5.53 -17.58 3.84
N GLU A 48 6.41 -16.61 4.03
CA GLU A 48 7.81 -16.85 4.43
C GLU A 48 7.97 -17.20 5.92
N LEU A 49 7.10 -16.67 6.80
CA LEU A 49 7.17 -16.92 8.24
C LEU A 49 6.22 -18.04 8.71
N GLY A 50 5.17 -18.36 7.93
CA GLY A 50 4.22 -19.42 8.25
C GLY A 50 3.65 -19.27 9.68
N PRO A 51 3.73 -20.31 10.53
CA PRO A 51 3.26 -20.24 11.92
C PRO A 51 3.95 -19.18 12.79
N LYS A 52 5.14 -18.69 12.41
CA LYS A 52 5.84 -17.62 13.13
C LYS A 52 5.32 -16.21 12.80
N PHE A 53 4.44 -16.08 11.80
CA PHE A 53 3.88 -14.79 11.41
C PHE A 53 2.98 -14.22 12.51
N ASP A 54 3.26 -12.99 12.94
CA ASP A 54 2.39 -12.21 13.82
C ASP A 54 2.02 -10.89 13.11
N ILE A 55 0.73 -10.68 12.88
CA ILE A 55 0.21 -9.50 12.19
C ILE A 55 0.50 -8.20 12.95
N ARG A 56 0.60 -8.25 14.29
CA ARG A 56 0.91 -7.06 15.10
C ARG A 56 2.34 -6.61 14.85
N LYS A 57 3.30 -7.54 14.91
CA LYS A 57 4.70 -7.29 14.61
C LYS A 57 4.93 -6.83 13.16
N PHE A 58 4.14 -7.35 12.22
CA PHE A 58 4.16 -6.87 10.85
C PHE A 58 3.72 -5.40 10.77
N HIS A 59 2.58 -5.04 11.39
CA HIS A 59 2.13 -3.65 11.40
C HIS A 59 3.10 -2.71 12.13
N ASP A 60 3.74 -3.17 13.22
CA ASP A 60 4.79 -2.42 13.89
C ASP A 60 5.92 -2.09 12.92
N GLU A 61 6.47 -3.08 12.20
CA GLU A 61 7.53 -2.84 11.19
C GLU A 61 7.06 -1.91 10.06
N MET A 62 5.81 -2.05 9.60
CA MET A 62 5.28 -1.24 8.50
C MET A 62 5.12 0.24 8.88
N LEU A 63 4.88 0.54 10.16
CA LEU A 63 4.56 1.90 10.63
C LEU A 63 5.75 2.60 11.32
N ASP A 64 6.66 1.84 11.93
CA ASP A 64 7.82 2.37 12.67
C ASP A 64 8.79 3.18 11.78
N GLY A 65 8.83 2.87 10.48
CA GLY A 65 9.64 3.60 9.51
C GLY A 65 9.12 4.98 9.11
N GLY A 66 7.90 5.36 9.53
CA GLY A 66 7.25 6.59 9.07
C GLY A 66 6.90 6.55 7.58
N THR A 67 6.94 7.72 6.91
CA THR A 67 6.64 7.80 5.46
C THR A 67 7.88 7.43 4.65
N LEU A 68 7.81 6.30 3.94
CA LEU A 68 8.91 5.76 3.16
C LEU A 68 8.52 5.56 1.69
N PRO A 69 9.49 5.72 0.76
CA PRO A 69 9.38 5.16 -0.58
C PRO A 69 9.10 3.66 -0.56
N LEU A 70 8.34 3.16 -1.56
CA LEU A 70 7.87 1.77 -1.57
C LEU A 70 9.00 0.74 -1.70
N ASP A 71 10.07 1.08 -2.41
CA ASP A 71 11.30 0.27 -2.55
C ASP A 71 12.03 0.15 -1.20
N LEU A 72 12.12 1.23 -0.45
CA LEU A 72 12.72 1.21 0.89
C LEU A 72 11.85 0.43 1.88
N LEU A 73 10.53 0.59 1.82
CA LEU A 73 9.60 -0.21 2.63
C LEU A 73 9.75 -1.70 2.34
N GLU A 74 9.88 -2.09 1.07
CA GLU A 74 10.13 -3.47 0.66
C GLU A 74 11.44 -4.01 1.24
N ALA A 75 12.56 -3.30 1.03
CA ALA A 75 13.87 -3.71 1.53
C ALA A 75 13.88 -3.87 3.07
N ARG A 76 13.20 -2.97 3.79
CA ARG A 76 13.02 -3.08 5.25
C ARG A 76 12.22 -4.32 5.63
N THR A 77 11.12 -4.57 4.94
CA THR A 77 10.26 -5.74 5.18
C THR A 77 11.04 -7.04 4.97
N GLU A 78 11.81 -7.14 3.91
CA GLU A 78 12.63 -8.33 3.61
C GLU A 78 13.67 -8.58 4.70
N LYS A 79 14.36 -7.52 5.15
CA LYS A 79 15.29 -7.60 6.27
C LYS A 79 14.60 -8.07 7.54
N TRP A 80 13.42 -7.54 7.85
CA TRP A 80 12.64 -7.95 9.01
C TRP A 80 12.19 -9.42 8.91
N ILE A 81 11.69 -9.88 7.75
CA ILE A 81 11.33 -11.29 7.53
C ILE A 81 12.53 -12.20 7.79
N ALA A 82 13.71 -11.86 7.24
CA ALA A 82 14.93 -12.63 7.46
C ALA A 82 15.29 -12.73 8.95
N GLN A 83 15.18 -11.62 9.70
CA GLN A 83 15.42 -11.61 11.14
C GLN A 83 14.42 -12.47 11.92
N GLN A 84 13.12 -12.46 11.55
CA GLN A 84 12.11 -13.29 12.22
C GLN A 84 12.28 -14.78 11.92
N LYS A 85 12.81 -15.16 10.75
CA LYS A 85 13.12 -16.57 10.43
C LYS A 85 14.22 -17.14 11.30
N SER A 86 15.25 -16.34 11.58
CA SER A 86 16.42 -16.73 12.37
C SER A 86 16.18 -16.78 13.88
N LYS A 87 15.04 -16.26 14.36
CA LYS A 87 14.58 -16.40 15.75
C LYS A 87 13.84 -17.72 15.94
#